data_AF-A0A356S5V3-F1
#
_entry.id   AF-A0A356S5V3-F1
#
_cell.length_a   1.000
_cell.length_b   1.000
_cell.length_c   1.000
_cell.angle_alpha   90.00
_cell.angle_beta   90.00
_cell.angle_gamma   90.00
#
_symmetry.space_group_name_H-M   'P 1'
#
loop_
_entity.id
_entity.type
_entity.pdbx_description
1 polymer ?
#
loop_
_entity_poly.entity_id
_entity_poly.type
_entity_poly.pdbx_seq_one_letter_code
_entity_poly.pdbx_strand_id
1 'polypeptide(L)'
;MDINLLIKDSVSCLDQCEALLNMISEEAYVEQAQVSATIGTHMRHLLDQFQCLFSGQPYRTADYDARKRDKSIETNMAAARLV
;
A
#
# COMPACT_ATOMS: atom_id res chain seq x y z
N MET A 1 -7.89 -16.58 16.30
CA MET A 1 -7.56 -16.07 14.95
C MET A 1 -6.26 -16.75 14.54
N ASP A 2 -6.26 -17.49 13.44
CA ASP A 2 -5.05 -18.17 12.96
C ASP A 2 -4.15 -17.13 12.28
N ILE A 3 -2.90 -16.99 12.74
CA ILE A 3 -1.94 -16.04 12.17
C ILE A 3 -1.67 -16.34 10.69
N ASN A 4 -1.74 -17.62 10.29
CA ASN A 4 -1.57 -18.01 8.89
C ASN A 4 -2.72 -17.51 8.02
N LEU A 5 -3.93 -17.43 8.58
CA LEU A 5 -5.08 -16.86 7.89
C LEU A 5 -4.89 -15.36 7.65
N LEU A 6 -4.43 -14.63 8.67
CA LEU A 6 -4.16 -13.19 8.55
C LEU A 6 -3.06 -12.88 7.52
N ILE A 7 -2.00 -13.69 7.50
CA ILE A 7 -0.93 -13.57 6.49
C ILE A 7 -1.51 -13.84 5.09
N LYS A 8 -2.29 -14.92 4.94
CA LYS A 8 -2.91 -15.26 3.65
C LYS A 8 -3.83 -14.15 3.15
N ASP A 9 -4.65 -13.58 4.02
CA ASP A 9 -5.57 -12.50 3.66
C ASP A 9 -4.80 -11.22 3.29
N SER A 10 -3.68 -10.95 3.98
CA SER A 10 -2.79 -9.83 3.66
C SER A 10 -2.16 -9.99 2.27
N VAL A 11 -1.67 -11.19 1.95
CA VAL A 11 -1.12 -11.50 0.62
C VAL A 11 -2.20 -11.38 -0.46
N SER A 12 -3.39 -11.92 -0.22
CA SER A 12 -4.50 -11.81 -1.19
C SER A 12 -4.93 -10.35 -1.42
N CYS A 13 -4.87 -9.50 -0.40
CA CYS A 13 -5.11 -8.07 -0.56
C CYS A 13 -4.06 -7.41 -1.48
N LEU A 14 -2.78 -7.76 -1.32
CA LEU A 14 -1.70 -7.26 -2.18
C LEU A 14 -1.86 -7.76 -3.63
N ASP A 15 -2.22 -9.02 -3.83
CA ASP A 15 -2.48 -9.59 -5.17
C ASP A 15 -3.64 -8.85 -5.87
N GLN A 16 -4.70 -8.52 -5.13
CA GLN A 16 -5.82 -7.74 -5.66
C GLN A 16 -5.40 -6.31 -6.03
N CYS A 17 -4.55 -5.68 -5.23
CA CYS A 17 -3.98 -4.38 -5.56
C CYS A 17 -3.13 -4.45 -6.83
N GLU A 18 -2.27 -5.45 -6.98
CA GLU A 18 -1.47 -5.63 -8.20
C GLU A 18 -2.38 -5.84 -9.43
N ALA A 19 -3.40 -6.69 -9.32
CA ALA A 19 -4.38 -6.90 -10.37
C ALA A 19 -5.08 -5.59 -10.76
N LEU A 20 -5.47 -4.76 -9.77
CA LEU A 20 -6.04 -3.43 -10.02
C LEU A 20 -5.07 -2.54 -10.81
N LEU A 21 -3.80 -2.46 -10.40
CA LEU A 21 -2.79 -1.65 -11.08
C LEU A 21 -2.55 -2.10 -12.54
N ASN A 22 -2.85 -3.35 -12.86
CA ASN A 22 -2.76 -3.89 -14.22
C ASN A 22 -4.01 -3.60 -15.07
N MET A 23 -5.12 -3.20 -14.46
CA MET A 23 -6.39 -2.91 -15.14
C MET A 23 -6.64 -1.42 -15.39
N ILE A 24 -5.90 -0.53 -14.72
CA ILE A 24 -6.11 0.92 -14.78
C ILE A 24 -4.97 1.64 -15.50
N SER A 25 -5.26 2.84 -16.02
CA SER A 25 -4.23 3.72 -16.59
C SER A 25 -3.54 4.56 -15.50
N GLU A 26 -2.43 5.22 -15.86
CA GLU A 26 -1.75 6.16 -14.96
C GLU A 26 -2.63 7.36 -14.61
N GLU A 27 -3.46 7.81 -15.55
CA GLU A 27 -4.41 8.91 -15.32
C GLU A 27 -5.45 8.51 -14.27
N ALA A 28 -6.05 7.31 -14.40
CA ALA A 28 -7.02 6.79 -13.44
C ALA A 28 -6.41 6.57 -12.05
N TYR A 29 -5.11 6.26 -11.98
CA TYR A 29 -4.39 6.07 -10.72
C TYR A 29 -4.29 7.35 -9.88
N VAL A 30 -4.08 8.49 -10.56
CA VAL A 30 -3.92 9.81 -9.93
C VAL A 30 -5.20 10.63 -9.90
N GLU A 31 -6.25 10.18 -10.60
CA GLU A 31 -7.53 10.86 -10.63
C GLU A 31 -8.18 10.88 -9.24
N GLN A 32 -8.58 12.08 -8.80
CA GLN A 32 -9.33 12.23 -7.56
C GLN A 32 -10.79 11.91 -7.85
N ALA A 33 -11.21 10.69 -7.47
CA ALA A 33 -12.62 10.34 -7.45
C ALA A 33 -13.38 11.24 -6.46
N GLN A 34 -14.72 11.26 -6.52
CA GLN A 34 -15.60 12.07 -5.65
C GLN A 34 -15.37 11.90 -4.13
N VAL A 35 -14.52 10.96 -3.71
CA VAL A 35 -14.27 10.53 -2.32
C VAL A 35 -12.99 11.13 -1.71
N SER A 36 -12.46 12.23 -2.25
CA SER A 36 -11.35 13.03 -1.70
C SER A 36 -9.93 12.43 -1.69
N ALA A 37 -9.75 11.16 -2.07
CA ALA A 37 -8.44 10.51 -2.20
C ALA A 37 -8.29 9.81 -3.57
N THR A 38 -7.05 9.66 -4.06
CA THR A 38 -6.75 8.94 -5.30
C THR A 38 -6.47 7.46 -5.00
N ILE A 39 -6.44 6.62 -6.04
CA ILE A 39 -5.98 5.22 -5.90
C ILE A 39 -4.55 5.22 -5.34
N GLY A 40 -3.69 6.11 -5.83
CA GLY A 40 -2.33 6.24 -5.31
C GLY A 40 -2.24 6.62 -3.83
N THR A 41 -3.13 7.47 -3.33
CA THR A 41 -3.21 7.76 -1.88
C THR A 41 -3.50 6.50 -1.07
N HIS A 42 -4.44 5.66 -1.53
CA HIS A 42 -4.77 4.39 -0.88
C HIS A 42 -3.62 3.39 -0.96
N MET A 43 -2.95 3.27 -2.11
CA MET A 43 -1.78 2.42 -2.28
C MET A 43 -0.66 2.80 -1.31
N ARG A 44 -0.33 4.09 -1.20
CA ARG A 44 0.66 4.55 -0.21
C ARG A 44 0.24 4.18 1.21
N HIS A 45 -1.02 4.39 1.59
CA HIS A 45 -1.50 4.05 2.94
C HIS A 45 -1.37 2.56 3.25
N LEU A 46 -1.68 1.69 2.28
CA LEU A 46 -1.52 0.25 2.43
C LEU A 46 -0.05 -0.12 2.63
N LEU A 47 0.82 0.38 1.76
CA LEU A 47 2.26 0.08 1.78
C LEU A 47 2.96 0.65 3.02
N ASP A 48 2.57 1.83 3.51
CA ASP A 48 3.08 2.42 4.75
C ASP A 48 2.93 1.45 5.94
N GLN A 49 1.81 0.70 6.02
CA GLN A 49 1.60 -0.27 7.11
C GLN A 49 2.63 -1.40 7.07
N PHE A 50 2.86 -1.99 5.90
CA PHE A 50 3.85 -3.07 5.74
C PHE A 50 5.27 -2.57 5.94
N GLN A 51 5.59 -1.38 5.43
CA GLN A 51 6.89 -0.74 5.66
C GLN A 51 7.16 -0.54 7.15
N CYS A 52 6.22 0.02 7.91
CA CYS A 52 6.33 0.19 9.37
C CYS A 52 6.53 -1.16 10.09
N LEU A 53 5.77 -2.18 9.70
CA LEU A 53 5.87 -3.52 10.27
C LEU A 53 7.26 -4.13 10.03
N PHE A 54 7.75 -4.10 8.78
CA PHE A 54 9.04 -4.68 8.42
C PHE A 54 10.21 -3.87 8.94
N SER A 55 10.13 -2.54 8.96
CA SER A 55 11.19 -1.69 9.53
C SER A 55 11.33 -1.86 11.04
N GLY A 56 10.23 -2.16 11.73
CA GLY A 56 10.20 -2.41 13.17
C GLY A 56 10.57 -3.84 13.57
N GLN A 57 10.61 -4.78 12.61
CA GLN A 57 10.91 -6.20 12.87
C GLN A 57 12.22 -6.42 13.66
N PRO A 58 13.36 -5.74 13.37
CA PRO A 58 14.58 -5.90 14.14
C PRO A 58 14.43 -5.50 15.62
N TYR A 59 13.48 -4.61 15.91
CA TYR A 59 13.21 -4.06 17.24
C TYR A 59 12.02 -4.74 17.94
N ARG A 60 11.34 -5.68 17.26
CA ARG A 60 10.10 -6.33 17.72
C ARG A 60 8.98 -5.33 18.08
N THR A 61 8.97 -4.19 17.39
CA THR A 61 7.94 -3.16 17.53
C THR A 61 7.34 -2.85 16.16
N ALA A 62 6.18 -2.22 16.14
CA ALA A 62 5.63 -1.59 14.93
C ALA A 62 5.13 -0.20 15.33
N ASP A 63 5.69 0.83 14.72
CA ASP A 63 5.28 2.22 14.92
C ASP A 63 4.62 2.75 13.63
N TYR A 64 3.29 2.77 13.63
CA TYR A 64 2.49 3.23 12.48
C TYR A 64 2.38 4.76 12.39
N ASP A 65 2.83 5.49 13.40
CA ASP A 65 2.95 6.94 13.38
C ASP A 65 4.26 7.38 12.70
N ALA A 66 5.29 6.53 12.75
CA ALA A 66 6.59 6.72 12.07
C ALA A 66 6.58 6.41 10.55
N ARG A 67 5.41 6.27 9.93
CA ARG A 67 5.29 5.96 8.50
C ARG A 67 5.99 6.98 7.60
N LYS A 68 6.69 6.49 6.57
CA LYS A 68 7.50 7.30 5.64
C LYS A 68 6.66 8.30 4.85
N ARG A 69 5.42 7.94 4.52
CA ARG A 69 4.52 8.74 3.67
C ARG A 69 5.19 9.14 2.35
N ASP A 70 5.77 8.18 1.66
CA ASP A 70 6.43 8.43 0.38
C ASP A 70 5.42 8.91 -0.67
N LYS A 71 5.35 10.23 -0.87
CA LYS A 71 4.38 10.87 -1.77
C LYS A 71 4.57 10.49 -3.23
N SER A 72 5.74 9.97 -3.61
CA SER A 72 5.96 9.51 -4.99
C SER A 72 5.00 8.37 -5.35
N ILE A 73 4.64 7.52 -4.37
CA ILE A 73 3.69 6.43 -4.57
C ILE A 73 2.30 6.96 -4.94
N GLU A 74 1.91 8.17 -4.49
CA GLU A 74 0.58 8.71 -4.76
C GLU A 74 0.39 9.13 -6.23
N THR A 75 1.47 9.43 -6.95
CA THR A 75 1.42 9.96 -8.32
C THR A 75 2.19 9.13 -9.34
N ASN A 76 3.03 8.20 -8.89
CA ASN A 76 3.80 7.31 -9.75
C ASN A 76 3.40 5.85 -9.50
N MET A 77 2.63 5.29 -10.43
CA MET A 77 2.16 3.90 -10.34
C MET A 77 3.31 2.89 -10.33
N ALA A 78 4.42 3.19 -11.02
CA ALA A 78 5.60 2.33 -11.00
C ALA A 78 6.28 2.33 -9.62
N ALA A 79 6.27 3.47 -8.91
CA ALA A 79 6.79 3.54 -7.54
C ALA A 79 6.01 2.64 -6.58
N ALA A 80 4.70 2.46 -6.77
CA ALA A 80 3.88 1.53 -5.98
C ALA A 80 4.26 0.05 -6.18
N ARG A 81 4.84 -0.32 -7.33
CA ARG A 81 5.27 -1.68 -7.65
C ARG A 81 6.68 -2.03 -7.17
N LEU A 82 7.48 -1.03 -6.80
CA LEU A 82 8.90 -1.18 -6.44
C LEU A 82 9.14 -1.31 -4.93
N VAL A 83 8.07 -1.32 -4.14
CA VAL A 83 8.12 -1.35 -2.66
C VAL A 83 8.26 -2.78 -2.14
#